data_AF-A0A821SEW6-F1
#
_entry.id   AF-A0A821SEW6-F1
#
_cell.length_a   1.000
_cell.length_b   1.000
_cell.length_c   1.000
_cell.angle_alpha   90.00
_cell.angle_beta   90.00
_cell.angle_gamma   90.00
#
_symmetry.space_group_name_H-M   'P 1'
#
loop_
_entity.id
_entity.type
_entity.pdbx_description
1 polymer ?
#
loop_
_entity_poly.entity_id
_entity_poly.type
_entity_poly.pdbx_seq_one_letter_code
_entity_poly.pdbx_strand_id
1 'polypeptide(L)'
;MSNKSVSSSVSGGGGCRTLLRLRPVDWLEEADRQLYLTAPSSGTTNDCRQRRRIDFVLVYSLGVRDSALNKQRRQAFQRKLESVGFEIEEQDIVGALESRHDNGDDDENNQVTANGLFNRHKRLSSQPKRQSVKRFVRLHAPFELLLELAEKTRMKLPIEENRTPCVPKRPFDFLMSWIPFTQIDRTMFSPEQHYFLAEYDKTLRYRFEPLFDTLRGNLRDMYFTPAQRSRLVYDCLLRTPFDTTTGIEEQQILHGTGDAKERRVLELEKIFTGFSTSSGIELLLRDQVYDDCYPLHAPLLKNIEPHMIPSWIMTKGEHRNTFDRMKLWWHWSRISNAFKEQPISHIKDYFGEHVALYFCWLRWYIQMLLLPCLLGLSVFFYGLWAVKHDVPTNDICHNLADTVMCPRSHRQLWRLGEDCLYAKMAFLFDNKATVAYAAIVTVWSALFLPAWDVAEYQFQYEWDTFDLIDGGYGVSGLDEPRPDFKRKVRTTRINPITGIVEQYMPARERFAKTVSSFSIVAMMYDQ
;
A
#
# COMPACT_ATOMS: atom_id res chain seq x y z
N MET A 1 48.89 31.78 12.30
CA MET A 1 49.48 32.86 11.50
C MET A 1 50.49 32.27 10.53
N SER A 2 50.32 32.53 9.23
CA SER A 2 51.30 32.36 8.12
C SER A 2 51.89 30.95 7.87
N ASN A 3 52.16 30.48 6.66
CA ASN A 3 51.82 30.87 5.29
C ASN A 3 52.46 29.82 4.35
N LYS A 4 51.96 29.80 3.11
CA LYS A 4 52.64 29.39 1.86
C LYS A 4 52.70 27.92 1.41
N SER A 5 52.11 27.79 0.22
CA SER A 5 52.24 26.84 -0.89
C SER A 5 53.61 26.22 -1.14
N VAL A 6 53.60 24.94 -1.52
CA VAL A 6 54.56 24.33 -2.46
C VAL A 6 53.79 23.41 -3.42
N SER A 7 53.92 23.70 -4.71
CA SER A 7 53.57 22.82 -5.83
C SER A 7 54.69 21.82 -6.08
N SER A 8 54.37 20.53 -6.21
CA SER A 8 55.24 19.56 -6.86
C SER A 8 54.41 18.62 -7.74
N SER A 9 54.71 18.67 -9.04
CA SER A 9 54.28 17.72 -10.05
C SER A 9 55.19 16.50 -10.01
N VAL A 10 54.61 15.31 -9.82
CA VAL A 10 55.25 14.03 -10.12
C VAL A 10 54.27 13.21 -10.96
N SER A 11 54.63 13.02 -12.22
CA SER A 11 54.03 12.07 -13.14
C SER A 11 54.44 10.66 -12.73
N GLY A 12 53.46 9.82 -12.37
CA GLY A 12 53.62 8.38 -12.21
C GLY A 12 52.41 7.70 -12.83
N GLY A 13 52.60 7.07 -13.98
CA GLY A 13 51.59 6.25 -14.63
C GLY A 13 51.26 5.02 -13.78
N GLY A 14 49.97 4.82 -13.54
CA GLY A 14 49.41 3.65 -12.86
C GLY A 14 47.90 3.72 -12.98
N GLY A 15 47.30 2.71 -13.62
CA GLY A 15 45.89 2.68 -14.02
C GLY A 15 44.94 3.00 -12.87
N CYS A 16 44.21 4.11 -13.00
CA CYS A 16 43.18 4.50 -12.06
C CYS A 16 41.83 3.99 -12.57
N ARG A 17 41.38 2.84 -12.05
CA ARG A 17 39.98 2.40 -12.16
C ARG A 17 39.09 3.56 -11.69
N THR A 18 38.41 4.19 -12.63
CA THR A 18 37.55 5.35 -12.37
C THR A 18 36.26 4.86 -11.72
N LEU A 19 36.28 4.66 -10.40
CA LEU A 19 35.06 4.67 -9.59
C LEU A 19 34.46 6.07 -9.73
N LEU A 20 33.46 6.20 -10.60
CA LEU A 20 32.62 7.39 -10.71
C LEU A 20 31.98 7.66 -9.34
N ARG A 21 32.64 8.49 -8.54
CA ARG A 21 32.00 9.29 -7.50
C ARG A 21 30.94 10.14 -8.19
N LEU A 22 29.72 9.64 -8.26
CA LEU A 22 28.55 10.46 -8.56
C LEU A 22 28.57 11.63 -7.57
N ARG A 23 28.47 12.86 -8.09
CA ARG A 23 28.39 14.03 -7.22
C ARG A 23 27.07 13.92 -6.43
N PRO A 24 26.97 14.52 -5.22
CA PRO A 24 25.74 14.51 -4.41
C PRO A 24 24.46 14.97 -5.12
N VAL A 25 24.58 15.57 -6.31
CA VAL A 25 23.48 16.11 -7.10
C VAL A 25 22.88 15.05 -8.05
N ASP A 26 23.68 14.09 -8.54
CA ASP A 26 23.26 13.20 -9.63
C ASP A 26 22.16 12.20 -9.22
N TRP A 27 22.23 11.68 -7.99
CA TRP A 27 21.22 10.74 -7.48
C TRP A 27 19.91 11.42 -7.07
N LEU A 28 19.97 12.68 -6.66
CA LEU A 28 18.79 13.46 -6.32
C LEU A 28 18.01 13.80 -7.59
N GLU A 29 18.72 14.19 -8.65
CA GLU A 29 18.12 14.41 -9.97
C GLU A 29 17.51 13.13 -10.53
N GLU A 30 18.14 11.97 -10.37
CA GLU A 30 17.57 10.69 -10.80
C GLU A 30 16.32 10.32 -10.01
N ALA A 31 16.36 10.48 -8.68
CA ALA A 31 15.20 10.27 -7.82
C ALA A 31 14.03 11.20 -8.21
N ASP A 32 14.35 12.46 -8.51
CA ASP A 32 13.36 13.45 -8.91
C ASP A 32 12.76 13.13 -10.28
N ARG A 33 13.55 12.68 -11.26
CA ARG A 33 13.04 12.25 -12.58
C ARG A 33 12.03 11.11 -12.51
N GLN A 34 12.17 10.24 -11.51
CA GLN A 34 11.26 9.10 -11.32
C GLN A 34 9.93 9.50 -10.67
N LEU A 35 9.91 10.60 -9.91
CA LEU A 35 8.77 10.97 -9.07
C LEU A 35 8.05 12.24 -9.53
N TYR A 36 8.69 13.09 -10.34
CA TYR A 36 8.16 14.37 -10.79
C TYR A 36 8.12 14.48 -12.31
N LEU A 37 7.15 15.23 -12.82
CA LEU A 37 7.02 15.57 -14.25
C LEU A 37 8.18 16.47 -14.70
N THR A 38 8.51 16.40 -15.99
CA THR A 38 9.56 17.24 -16.56
C THR A 38 9.07 18.69 -16.70
N ALA A 39 9.95 19.67 -16.45
CA ALA A 39 9.60 21.08 -16.61
C ALA A 39 9.45 21.44 -18.10
N PRO A 40 8.46 22.25 -18.51
CA PRO A 40 8.37 22.72 -19.89
C PRO A 40 9.58 23.59 -20.24
N SER A 41 10.12 23.39 -21.45
CA SER A 41 11.31 24.07 -21.96
C SER A 41 11.03 25.49 -22.51
N SER A 42 10.19 26.29 -21.84
CA SER A 42 9.98 27.70 -22.21
C SER A 42 10.85 28.59 -21.34
N GLY A 43 11.89 29.17 -21.94
CA GLY A 43 12.85 30.01 -21.26
C GLY A 43 12.27 31.35 -20.81
N THR A 44 12.09 31.51 -19.51
CA THR A 44 12.26 32.80 -18.82
C THR A 44 12.84 32.52 -17.44
N THR A 45 13.98 33.14 -17.17
CA THR A 45 14.76 33.06 -15.95
C THR A 45 14.01 33.69 -14.77
N ASN A 46 13.99 32.99 -13.63
CA ASN A 46 13.72 33.45 -12.25
C ASN A 46 12.38 33.12 -11.59
N ASP A 47 11.55 32.24 -12.15
CA ASP A 47 10.50 31.59 -11.34
C ASP A 47 11.01 30.24 -10.81
N CYS A 48 10.90 30.00 -9.51
CA CYS A 48 11.29 28.72 -8.91
C CYS A 48 10.38 27.64 -9.51
N ARG A 49 10.92 26.83 -10.43
CA ARG A 49 10.21 25.75 -11.13
C ARG A 49 9.36 24.95 -10.13
N GLN A 50 8.04 25.05 -10.27
CA GLN A 50 7.12 24.24 -9.48
C GLN A 50 7.35 22.77 -9.82
N ARG A 51 7.75 21.99 -8.82
CA ARG A 51 7.85 20.54 -8.95
C ARG A 51 6.44 19.97 -9.00
N ARG A 52 6.18 19.15 -10.00
CA ARG A 52 4.86 18.53 -10.20
C ARG A 52 4.96 17.05 -9.94
N ARG A 53 4.50 16.62 -8.78
CA ARG A 53 4.59 15.22 -8.38
C ARG A 53 3.67 14.33 -9.22
N ILE A 54 4.16 13.19 -9.67
CA ILE A 54 3.33 12.18 -10.33
C ILE A 54 2.52 11.45 -9.25
N ASP A 55 1.20 11.52 -9.35
CA ASP A 55 0.29 10.87 -8.41
C ASP A 55 -0.12 9.48 -8.91
N PHE A 56 -0.43 9.35 -10.21
CA PHE A 56 -0.87 8.11 -10.83
C PHE A 56 -0.25 7.91 -12.22
N VAL A 57 -0.16 6.64 -12.63
CA VAL A 57 0.30 6.26 -13.97
C VAL A 57 -0.71 5.30 -14.59
N LEU A 58 -1.19 5.64 -15.79
CA LEU A 58 -1.99 4.75 -16.63
C LEU A 58 -1.09 4.14 -17.71
N VAL A 59 -1.21 2.85 -17.96
CA VAL A 59 -0.38 2.13 -18.92
C VAL A 59 -1.24 1.51 -20.00
N TYR A 60 -0.85 1.62 -21.26
CA TYR A 60 -1.46 0.87 -22.34
C TYR A 60 -0.47 0.51 -23.44
N SER A 61 -0.71 -0.62 -24.11
CA SER A 61 0.12 -1.10 -25.20
C SER A 61 -0.48 -0.70 -26.55
N LEU A 62 0.28 0.04 -27.34
CA LEU A 62 -0.04 0.37 -28.73
C LEU A 62 0.32 -0.82 -29.63
N GLY A 63 -0.70 -1.62 -29.96
CA GLY A 63 -0.59 -2.73 -30.90
C GLY A 63 -0.99 -2.36 -32.33
N VAL A 64 -0.56 -3.14 -33.32
CA VAL A 64 -0.91 -2.98 -34.75
C VAL A 64 -2.42 -3.11 -35.02
N ARG A 65 -3.19 -3.69 -34.08
CA ARG A 65 -4.65 -3.87 -34.15
C ARG A 65 -5.39 -3.14 -33.02
N ASP A 66 -4.86 -2.03 -32.54
CA ASP A 66 -5.58 -1.24 -31.54
C ASP A 66 -6.88 -0.70 -32.17
N SER A 67 -8.02 -0.96 -31.53
CA SER A 67 -9.32 -0.60 -32.05
C SER A 67 -9.47 0.92 -32.04
N ALA A 68 -9.98 1.50 -33.14
CA ALA A 68 -10.31 2.92 -33.19
C ALA A 68 -11.23 3.33 -32.02
N LEU A 69 -12.09 2.41 -31.56
CA LEU A 69 -12.95 2.60 -30.39
C LEU A 69 -12.14 2.75 -29.09
N ASN A 70 -11.11 1.93 -28.86
CA ASN A 70 -10.28 2.02 -27.66
C ASN A 70 -9.48 3.33 -27.64
N LYS A 71 -8.99 3.76 -28.80
CA LYS A 71 -8.37 5.08 -28.95
C LYS A 71 -9.33 6.21 -28.60
N GLN A 72 -10.56 6.15 -29.11
CA GLN A 72 -11.60 7.15 -28.80
C GLN A 72 -11.96 7.18 -27.31
N ARG A 73 -12.12 6.01 -26.67
CA ARG A 73 -12.40 5.89 -25.23
C ARG A 73 -11.29 6.49 -24.38
N ARG A 74 -10.01 6.24 -24.70
CA ARG A 74 -8.87 6.85 -23.99
C ARG A 74 -8.85 8.37 -24.14
N GLN A 75 -9.04 8.88 -25.36
CA GLN A 75 -9.07 10.32 -25.60
C GLN A 75 -10.25 11.00 -24.89
N ALA A 76 -11.44 10.39 -24.89
CA ALA A 76 -12.58 10.90 -24.16
C ALA A 76 -12.31 10.97 -22.64
N PHE A 77 -11.72 9.91 -22.08
CA PHE A 77 -11.36 9.86 -20.67
C PHE A 77 -10.29 10.89 -20.31
N GLN A 78 -9.19 10.98 -21.08
CA GLN A 78 -8.12 11.95 -20.86
C GLN A 78 -8.61 13.41 -20.95
N ARG A 79 -9.41 13.75 -21.98
CA ARG A 79 -10.02 15.09 -22.09
C ARG A 79 -10.90 15.42 -20.89
N LYS A 80 -11.62 14.41 -20.38
CA LYS A 80 -12.44 14.61 -19.18
C LYS A 80 -11.57 14.86 -17.95
N LEU A 81 -10.46 14.15 -17.79
CA LEU A 81 -9.49 14.41 -16.71
C LEU A 81 -8.87 15.81 -16.83
N GLU A 82 -8.47 16.24 -18.02
CA GLU A 82 -7.99 17.60 -18.27
C GLU A 82 -9.05 18.65 -17.92
N SER A 83 -10.33 18.39 -18.26
CA SER A 83 -11.44 19.29 -17.91
C SER A 83 -11.71 19.38 -16.40
N VAL A 84 -11.33 18.34 -15.64
CA VAL A 84 -11.40 18.34 -14.17
C VAL A 84 -10.20 19.11 -13.57
N GLY A 85 -9.12 19.29 -14.32
CA GLY A 85 -7.92 20.02 -13.91
C GLY A 85 -6.69 19.15 -13.68
N PHE A 86 -6.68 17.90 -14.14
CA PHE A 86 -5.47 17.06 -14.11
C PHE A 86 -4.45 17.53 -15.15
N GLU A 87 -3.18 17.50 -14.78
CA GLU A 87 -2.08 17.70 -15.71
C GLU A 87 -1.57 16.33 -16.18
N ILE A 88 -1.52 16.14 -17.51
CA ILE A 88 -1.22 14.85 -18.13
C ILE A 88 0.07 14.95 -18.96
N GLU A 89 1.01 14.03 -18.73
CA GLU A 89 2.22 13.86 -19.56
C GLU A 89 2.27 12.43 -20.13
N GLU A 90 2.25 12.29 -21.45
CA GLU A 90 2.43 10.99 -22.11
C GLU A 90 3.91 10.70 -22.36
N GLN A 91 4.35 9.48 -22.08
CA GLN A 91 5.70 9.00 -22.37
C GLN A 91 5.64 7.66 -23.12
N ASP A 92 6.30 7.61 -24.27
CA ASP A 92 6.48 6.39 -25.03
C ASP A 92 7.78 5.68 -24.65
N ILE A 93 7.68 4.39 -24.32
CA ILE A 93 8.85 3.53 -24.17
C ILE A 93 8.83 2.52 -25.31
N VAL A 94 9.69 2.76 -26.30
CA VAL A 94 9.96 1.81 -27.37
C VAL A 94 10.87 0.72 -26.79
N GLY A 95 10.40 -0.53 -26.78
CA GLY A 95 11.23 -1.65 -26.38
C GLY A 95 12.39 -1.85 -27.34
N ALA A 96 13.55 -1.26 -27.03
CA ALA A 96 14.81 -1.57 -27.67
C ALA A 96 15.29 -2.93 -27.13
N LEU A 97 15.03 -3.99 -27.89
CA LEU A 97 15.75 -5.26 -27.77
C LEU A 97 17.12 -5.05 -28.43
N GLU A 98 18.10 -4.56 -27.69
CA GLU A 98 19.50 -4.73 -28.10
C GLU A 98 19.87 -6.20 -27.89
N SER A 99 19.95 -6.95 -28.98
CA SER A 99 20.59 -8.26 -29.02
C SER A 99 22.10 -8.07 -28.83
N ARG A 100 22.55 -8.04 -27.58
CA ARG A 100 23.98 -8.11 -27.28
C ARG A 100 24.41 -9.58 -27.44
N HIS A 101 25.22 -9.82 -28.44
CA HIS A 101 25.91 -11.09 -28.70
C HIS A 101 26.82 -11.37 -27.49
N ASP A 102 26.55 -12.46 -26.77
CA ASP A 102 27.36 -12.92 -25.65
C ASP A 102 28.59 -13.63 -26.22
N ASN A 103 29.68 -12.90 -26.40
CA ASN A 103 31.02 -13.51 -26.35
C ASN A 103 31.49 -13.31 -24.93
N GLY A 104 31.74 -14.42 -24.23
CA GLY A 104 32.23 -14.43 -22.87
C GLY A 104 33.52 -13.63 -22.75
N ASP A 105 33.60 -12.86 -21.67
CA ASP A 105 34.75 -12.78 -20.78
C ASP A 105 34.39 -11.86 -19.61
N ASP A 106 35.05 -12.11 -18.50
CA ASP A 106 34.80 -11.60 -17.16
C ASP A 106 34.89 -10.06 -17.00
N ASP A 107 34.44 -9.61 -15.82
CA ASP A 107 34.71 -8.33 -15.15
C ASP A 107 33.84 -7.09 -15.44
N GLU A 108 33.01 -6.78 -14.44
CA GLU A 108 33.12 -5.55 -13.62
C GLU A 108 33.26 -4.20 -14.34
N ASN A 109 32.16 -3.69 -14.91
CA ASN A 109 31.71 -2.29 -14.84
C ASN A 109 30.56 -2.07 -15.83
N ASN A 110 29.36 -1.74 -15.34
CA ASN A 110 28.40 -1.03 -16.19
C ASN A 110 27.59 -0.03 -15.38
N GLN A 111 27.88 1.23 -15.69
CA GLN A 111 27.15 2.42 -15.33
C GLN A 111 25.70 2.28 -15.81
N VAL A 112 24.78 2.13 -14.87
CA VAL A 112 23.34 1.95 -15.15
C VAL A 112 22.76 3.30 -15.49
N THR A 113 22.68 3.62 -16.77
CA THR A 113 21.76 4.64 -17.29
C THR A 113 20.32 4.19 -17.02
N ALA A 114 19.46 5.15 -16.66
CA ALA A 114 18.06 5.00 -16.21
C ALA A 114 17.16 4.13 -17.12
N ASN A 115 17.59 3.80 -18.33
CA ASN A 115 16.88 2.91 -19.26
C ASN A 115 17.03 1.41 -18.94
N GLY A 116 17.94 1.02 -18.02
CA GLY A 116 18.25 -0.40 -17.75
C GLY A 116 17.41 -1.09 -16.66
N LEU A 117 16.63 -0.35 -15.87
CA LEU A 117 15.99 -0.88 -14.65
C LEU A 117 14.69 -1.66 -14.88
N PHE A 118 14.08 -1.56 -16.06
CA PHE A 118 12.77 -2.19 -16.34
C PHE A 118 12.85 -3.64 -16.89
N ASN A 119 14.04 -4.14 -17.24
CA ASN A 119 14.18 -5.40 -17.98
C ASN A 119 14.33 -6.66 -17.12
N ARG A 120 14.29 -6.59 -15.78
CA ARG A 120 14.58 -7.76 -14.92
C ARG A 120 13.41 -8.69 -14.60
N HIS A 121 12.17 -8.41 -15.00
CA HIS A 121 11.00 -9.20 -14.54
C HIS A 121 10.11 -9.80 -15.63
N LYS A 122 10.68 -10.22 -16.77
CA LYS A 122 10.02 -11.20 -17.66
C LYS A 122 11.01 -12.21 -18.23
N ARG A 123 11.29 -13.26 -17.46
CA ARG A 123 11.72 -14.56 -18.01
C ARG A 123 10.67 -15.60 -17.64
N LEU A 124 9.63 -15.72 -18.45
CA LEU A 124 8.92 -16.97 -18.68
C LEU A 124 8.09 -16.85 -19.97
N SER A 125 8.17 -17.87 -20.81
CA SER A 125 7.57 -18.02 -22.15
C SER A 125 8.28 -17.29 -23.31
N SER A 126 9.10 -18.09 -24.00
CA SER A 126 9.71 -17.86 -25.29
C SER A 126 8.67 -17.93 -26.42
N GLN A 127 8.43 -16.81 -27.09
CA GLN A 127 8.15 -16.66 -28.54
C GLN A 127 8.42 -15.20 -28.94
N PRO A 128 8.89 -14.90 -30.17
CA PRO A 128 9.21 -13.54 -30.58
C PRO A 128 7.90 -12.73 -30.75
N LYS A 129 7.48 -12.02 -29.70
CA LYS A 129 6.32 -11.13 -29.78
C LYS A 129 6.72 -9.87 -30.56
N ARG A 130 6.01 -9.61 -31.67
CA ARG A 130 5.99 -8.34 -32.41
C ARG A 130 6.04 -7.16 -31.43
N GLN A 131 6.92 -6.18 -31.70
CA GLN A 131 7.11 -4.98 -30.88
C GLN A 131 5.77 -4.28 -30.62
N SER A 132 5.28 -4.37 -29.39
CA SER A 132 4.21 -3.54 -28.85
C SER A 132 4.85 -2.35 -28.14
N VAL A 133 4.61 -1.13 -28.61
CA VAL A 133 5.08 0.08 -27.92
C VAL A 133 4.23 0.26 -26.67
N LYS A 134 4.86 0.45 -25.51
CA LYS A 134 4.13 0.75 -24.27
C LYS A 134 4.11 2.25 -24.06
N ARG A 135 2.92 2.79 -23.80
CA ARG A 135 2.72 4.18 -23.44
C ARG A 135 2.33 4.30 -21.98
N PHE A 136 2.99 5.23 -21.30
CA PHE A 136 2.76 5.59 -19.91
C PHE A 136 2.17 7.00 -19.86
N VAL A 137 1.00 7.14 -19.27
CA VAL A 137 0.31 8.41 -19.06
C VAL A 137 0.50 8.77 -17.59
N ARG A 138 1.31 9.79 -17.32
CA ARG A 138 1.62 10.27 -15.98
C ARG A 138 0.62 11.37 -15.61
N LEU A 139 -0.05 11.21 -14.48
CA LEU A 139 -1.06 12.13 -13.97
C LEU A 139 -0.51 12.90 -12.78
N HIS A 140 -0.66 14.22 -12.80
CA HIS A 140 -0.42 15.11 -11.68
C HIS A 140 -1.72 15.82 -11.28
N ALA A 141 -2.04 15.80 -9.99
CA ALA A 141 -3.11 16.59 -9.41
C ALA A 141 -2.53 17.86 -8.76
N PRO A 142 -2.85 19.06 -9.28
CA PRO A 142 -2.49 20.31 -8.65
C PRO A 142 -3.09 20.43 -7.24
N PHE A 143 -2.46 21.24 -6.38
CA PHE A 143 -2.90 21.42 -4.99
C PHE A 143 -4.36 21.88 -4.87
N GLU A 144 -4.80 22.78 -5.74
CA GLU A 144 -6.20 23.27 -5.75
C GLU A 144 -7.19 22.16 -6.13
N LEU A 145 -6.84 21.29 -7.07
CA LEU A 145 -7.67 20.13 -7.41
C LEU A 145 -7.77 19.16 -6.22
N LEU A 146 -6.67 18.92 -5.50
CA LEU A 146 -6.68 18.07 -4.31
C LEU A 146 -7.58 18.62 -3.21
N LEU A 147 -7.64 19.94 -3.03
CA LEU A 147 -8.55 20.58 -2.08
C LEU A 147 -10.02 20.42 -2.50
N GLU A 148 -10.33 20.59 -3.79
CA GLU A 148 -11.70 20.35 -4.30
C GLU A 148 -12.12 18.88 -4.20
N LEU A 149 -11.19 17.96 -4.42
CA LEU A 149 -11.42 16.53 -4.19
C LEU A 149 -11.60 16.24 -2.70
N ALA A 150 -10.78 16.82 -1.83
CA ALA A 150 -10.90 16.67 -0.38
C ALA A 150 -12.25 17.18 0.14
N GLU A 151 -12.76 18.30 -0.39
CA GLU A 151 -14.11 18.82 -0.08
C GLU A 151 -15.19 17.84 -0.51
N LYS A 152 -15.12 17.34 -1.75
CA LYS A 152 -16.09 16.36 -2.29
C LYS A 152 -16.09 15.06 -1.49
N THR A 153 -14.91 14.60 -1.08
CA THR A 153 -14.75 13.39 -0.28
C THR A 153 -14.77 13.68 1.21
N ARG A 154 -15.25 14.85 1.66
CA ARG A 154 -15.28 15.32 3.07
C ARG A 154 -14.08 14.85 3.90
N MET A 155 -12.89 14.96 3.32
CA MET A 155 -11.66 14.55 3.96
C MET A 155 -11.37 15.55 5.08
N LYS A 156 -11.10 15.06 6.28
CA LYS A 156 -10.68 15.93 7.38
C LYS A 156 -9.20 16.27 7.20
N LEU A 157 -8.91 17.56 7.22
CA LEU A 157 -7.57 18.10 7.00
C LEU A 157 -7.05 18.79 8.27
N PRO A 158 -5.72 18.86 8.46
CA PRO A 158 -5.14 19.53 9.62
C PRO A 158 -5.33 21.04 9.55
N ILE A 159 -5.86 21.60 10.65
CA ILE A 159 -6.01 23.05 10.87
C ILE A 159 -4.81 23.58 11.65
N GLU A 160 -4.55 22.98 12.81
CA GLU A 160 -3.56 23.47 13.78
C GLU A 160 -2.86 22.30 14.47
N GLU A 161 -1.59 22.48 14.84
CA GLU A 161 -0.82 21.48 15.58
C GLU A 161 -1.33 21.35 17.03
N ASN A 162 -1.72 20.15 17.41
CA ASN A 162 -2.09 19.80 18.77
C ASN A 162 -0.84 19.52 19.61
N ARG A 163 -0.44 20.50 20.41
CA ARG A 163 0.75 20.44 21.29
C ARG A 163 0.54 19.65 22.58
N THR A 164 -0.70 19.31 22.93
CA THR A 164 -1.04 18.52 24.12
C THR A 164 -1.90 17.32 23.71
N PRO A 165 -1.32 16.35 22.99
CA PRO A 165 -2.08 15.20 22.52
C PRO A 165 -2.45 14.32 23.71
N CYS A 166 -3.73 13.96 23.79
CA CYS A 166 -4.21 12.97 24.75
C CYS A 166 -3.93 11.57 24.19
N VAL A 167 -2.67 11.12 24.28
CA VAL A 167 -2.30 9.77 23.85
C VAL A 167 -2.45 8.82 25.04
N PRO A 168 -3.42 7.89 25.04
CA PRO A 168 -3.52 6.90 26.09
C PRO A 168 -2.27 6.00 26.08
N LYS A 169 -1.69 5.76 27.26
CA LYS A 169 -0.57 4.81 27.40
C LYS A 169 -1.09 3.41 27.11
N ARG A 170 -0.49 2.70 26.15
CA ARG A 170 -0.91 1.35 25.81
C ARG A 170 -0.33 0.37 26.84
N PRO A 171 -1.03 -0.74 27.13
CA PRO A 171 -0.48 -1.76 28.00
C PRO A 171 0.86 -2.25 27.43
N PHE A 172 1.84 -2.47 28.31
CA PHE A 172 3.20 -2.90 27.98
C PHE A 172 4.10 -1.89 27.24
N ASP A 173 3.63 -0.68 26.89
CA ASP A 173 4.53 0.37 26.35
C ASP A 173 5.65 0.70 27.33
N PHE A 174 5.34 0.72 28.64
CA PHE A 174 6.35 0.86 29.69
C PHE A 174 7.41 -0.26 29.62
N LEU A 175 6.99 -1.52 29.47
CA LEU A 175 7.91 -2.65 29.41
C LEU A 175 8.86 -2.55 28.20
N MET A 176 8.32 -2.22 27.03
CA MET A 176 9.11 -2.11 25.80
C MET A 176 10.00 -0.87 25.80
N SER A 177 9.58 0.22 26.47
CA SER A 177 10.41 1.44 26.59
C SER A 177 11.68 1.22 27.42
N TRP A 178 11.71 0.21 28.30
CA TRP A 178 12.87 -0.10 29.15
C TRP A 178 13.94 -0.93 28.44
N ILE A 179 13.65 -1.43 27.24
CA ILE A 179 14.56 -2.30 26.48
C ILE A 179 15.27 -1.44 25.41
N PRO A 180 16.58 -1.12 25.54
CA PRO A 180 17.20 -0.13 24.66
C PRO A 180 17.28 -0.56 23.18
N PHE A 181 17.45 -1.86 22.91
CA PHE A 181 17.57 -2.37 21.54
C PHE A 181 16.24 -2.37 20.76
N THR A 182 15.11 -2.22 21.45
CA THR A 182 13.79 -2.12 20.80
C THR A 182 13.47 -0.69 20.39
N GLN A 183 14.27 0.30 20.78
CA GLN A 183 13.98 1.69 20.45
C GLN A 183 14.29 2.00 18.98
N ILE A 184 13.42 2.81 18.37
CA ILE A 184 13.62 3.29 17.01
C ILE A 184 14.54 4.52 16.99
N ASP A 185 15.25 4.70 15.87
CA ASP A 185 16.07 5.88 15.65
C ASP A 185 15.19 7.12 15.39
N ARG A 186 15.04 7.95 16.43
CA ARG A 186 14.24 9.18 16.41
C ARG A 186 14.82 10.28 15.51
N THR A 187 16.07 10.15 15.07
CA THR A 187 16.65 11.10 14.11
C THR A 187 16.09 10.89 12.71
N MET A 188 15.74 9.64 12.36
CA MET A 188 15.18 9.26 11.05
C MET A 188 13.65 9.25 11.05
N PHE A 189 13.05 8.82 12.15
CA PHE A 189 11.60 8.83 12.34
C PHE A 189 11.24 9.86 13.40
N SER A 190 10.79 11.03 12.95
CA SER A 190 10.29 12.06 13.86
C SER A 190 9.05 11.54 14.60
N PRO A 191 8.81 11.94 15.86
CA PRO A 191 7.54 11.65 16.51
C PRO A 191 6.38 12.17 15.66
N GLU A 192 5.27 11.44 15.69
CA GLU A 192 4.04 11.84 15.00
C GLU A 192 3.59 13.20 15.55
N GLN A 193 3.30 14.13 14.64
CA GLN A 193 2.72 15.41 15.00
C GLN A 193 1.21 15.23 14.99
N HIS A 194 0.57 15.56 16.11
CA HIS A 194 -0.89 15.52 16.20
C HIS A 194 -1.44 16.86 15.74
N TYR A 195 -2.53 16.84 14.99
CA TYR A 195 -3.21 18.04 14.52
C TYR A 195 -4.68 17.99 14.93
N PHE A 196 -5.27 19.17 15.12
CA PHE A 196 -6.72 19.30 15.11
C PHE A 196 -7.20 19.17 13.67
N LEU A 197 -8.08 18.20 13.43
CA LEU A 197 -8.62 17.87 12.13
C LEU A 197 -10.04 18.41 11.98
N ALA A 198 -10.40 18.88 10.79
CA ALA A 198 -11.78 19.21 10.45
C ALA A 198 -12.04 18.95 8.97
N GLU A 199 -13.31 18.67 8.64
CA GLU A 199 -13.76 18.55 7.25
C GLU A 199 -13.38 19.82 6.47
N TYR A 200 -12.76 19.62 5.31
CA TYR A 200 -12.42 20.73 4.44
C TYR A 200 -13.66 21.24 3.72
N ASP A 201 -13.88 22.55 3.81
CA ASP A 201 -14.93 23.28 3.12
C ASP A 201 -14.30 24.54 2.53
N LYS A 202 -14.54 24.79 1.25
CA LYS A 202 -13.98 25.92 0.51
C LYS A 202 -14.38 27.27 1.13
N THR A 203 -15.57 27.35 1.73
CA THR A 203 -16.05 28.55 2.45
C THR A 203 -15.25 28.82 3.73
N LEU A 204 -14.64 27.79 4.30
CA LEU A 204 -13.89 27.82 5.56
C LEU A 204 -12.37 27.73 5.34
N ARG A 205 -11.91 27.91 4.09
CA ARG A 205 -10.50 27.86 3.69
C ARG A 205 -9.58 28.68 4.60
N TYR A 206 -10.05 29.84 5.07
CA TYR A 206 -9.28 30.73 5.96
C TYR A 206 -8.78 30.06 7.25
N ARG A 207 -9.44 28.98 7.71
CA ARG A 207 -8.99 28.22 8.89
C ARG A 207 -7.74 27.38 8.61
N PHE A 208 -7.59 26.93 7.37
CA PHE A 208 -6.49 26.07 6.94
C PHE A 208 -5.31 26.86 6.36
N GLU A 209 -5.54 28.10 5.92
CA GLU A 209 -4.51 28.98 5.36
C GLU A 209 -3.27 29.17 6.25
N PRO A 210 -3.35 29.29 7.58
CA PRO A 210 -2.13 29.39 8.41
C PRO A 210 -1.15 28.24 8.18
N LEU A 211 -1.66 27.02 7.94
CA LEU A 211 -0.85 25.84 7.66
C LEU A 211 -0.42 25.80 6.18
N PHE A 212 -1.28 26.25 5.25
CA PHE A 212 -0.93 26.38 3.83
C PHE A 212 0.19 27.40 3.59
N ASP A 213 0.13 28.55 4.25
CA ASP A 213 1.10 29.65 4.13
C ASP A 213 2.43 29.32 4.81
N THR A 214 2.40 28.51 5.87
CA THR A 214 3.61 27.94 6.48
C THR A 214 4.36 27.05 5.47
N LEU A 215 3.64 26.42 4.55
CA LEU A 215 4.17 25.59 3.47
C LEU A 215 4.36 26.40 2.18
N ARG A 216 5.38 27.26 2.12
CA ARG A 216 5.66 28.06 0.91
C ARG A 216 6.08 27.19 -0.30
N GLY A 217 5.59 27.58 -1.48
CA GLY A 217 6.06 27.07 -2.78
C GLY A 217 5.89 25.56 -2.93
N ASN A 218 6.99 24.87 -3.26
CA ASN A 218 7.03 23.42 -3.49
C ASN A 218 6.78 22.58 -2.22
N LEU A 219 6.71 23.19 -1.04
CA LEU A 219 6.36 22.51 0.20
C LEU A 219 4.85 22.25 0.33
N ARG A 220 3.98 22.88 -0.49
CA ARG A 220 2.54 22.59 -0.49
C ARG A 220 2.24 21.13 -0.85
N ASP A 221 3.07 20.52 -1.69
CA ASP A 221 2.99 19.09 -2.02
C ASP A 221 3.22 18.16 -0.82
N MET A 222 3.72 18.69 0.30
CA MET A 222 3.92 17.94 1.54
C MET A 222 2.70 17.95 2.46
N TYR A 223 1.72 18.82 2.22
CA TYR A 223 0.52 18.91 3.05
C TYR A 223 -0.28 17.60 3.02
N PHE A 224 -0.53 17.10 1.80
CA PHE A 224 -1.15 15.81 1.58
C PHE A 224 -0.08 14.73 1.57
N THR A 225 -0.28 13.67 2.35
CA THR A 225 0.62 12.51 2.33
C THR A 225 0.56 11.82 0.95
N PRO A 226 1.64 11.12 0.53
CA PRO A 226 1.61 10.25 -0.65
C PRO A 226 0.36 9.38 -0.76
N ALA A 227 -0.05 8.77 0.35
CA ALA A 227 -1.23 7.91 0.42
C ALA A 227 -2.53 8.68 0.23
N GLN A 228 -2.68 9.85 0.88
CA GLN A 228 -3.86 10.71 0.73
C GLN A 228 -4.02 11.22 -0.71
N ARG A 229 -2.94 11.69 -1.34
CA ARG A 229 -2.95 12.11 -2.75
C ARG A 229 -3.39 10.98 -3.66
N SER A 230 -2.82 9.79 -3.45
CA SER A 230 -3.15 8.62 -4.24
C SER A 230 -4.63 8.23 -4.07
N ARG A 231 -5.15 8.28 -2.84
CA ARG A 231 -6.56 8.01 -2.54
C ARG A 231 -7.48 8.99 -3.27
N LEU A 232 -7.25 10.30 -3.13
CA LEU A 232 -8.08 11.34 -3.77
C LEU A 232 -8.09 11.21 -5.30
N VAL A 233 -6.91 11.00 -5.90
CA VAL A 233 -6.79 10.84 -7.36
C VAL A 233 -7.50 9.56 -7.83
N TYR A 234 -7.29 8.43 -7.15
CA TYR A 234 -7.97 7.18 -7.51
C TYR A 234 -9.49 7.30 -7.39
N ASP A 235 -9.97 7.94 -6.33
CA ASP A 235 -11.38 8.21 -6.09
C ASP A 235 -12.01 9.03 -7.25
N CYS A 236 -11.28 10.02 -7.76
CA CYS A 236 -11.68 10.76 -8.96
C CYS A 236 -11.65 9.91 -10.23
N LEU A 237 -10.62 9.07 -10.42
CA LEU A 237 -10.51 8.18 -11.58
C LEU A 237 -11.64 7.15 -11.64
N LEU A 238 -12.12 6.68 -10.48
CA LEU A 238 -13.27 5.78 -10.37
C LEU A 238 -14.59 6.44 -10.78
N ARG A 239 -14.78 7.72 -10.47
CA ARG A 239 -16.03 8.45 -10.74
C ARG A 239 -16.07 9.11 -12.11
N THR A 240 -14.92 9.32 -12.75
CA THR A 240 -14.85 10.04 -14.02
C THR A 240 -15.55 9.25 -15.13
N PRO A 241 -16.62 9.79 -15.75
CA PRO A 241 -17.29 9.12 -16.87
C PRO A 241 -16.47 9.24 -18.15
N PHE A 242 -16.55 8.24 -19.02
CA PHE A 242 -15.99 8.29 -20.37
C PHE A 242 -17.09 8.03 -21.40
N ASP A 243 -18.03 8.98 -21.55
CA ASP A 243 -19.07 8.77 -22.54
C ASP A 243 -18.51 8.95 -23.96
N THR A 244 -18.75 7.94 -24.80
CA THR A 244 -18.29 7.94 -26.20
C THR A 244 -19.40 8.41 -27.15
N THR A 245 -20.64 8.49 -26.65
CA THR A 245 -21.86 8.77 -27.43
C THR A 245 -22.08 10.25 -27.71
N THR A 246 -21.52 11.15 -26.89
CA THR A 246 -21.68 12.61 -27.07
C THR A 246 -21.09 13.13 -28.38
N GLY A 247 -20.02 12.50 -28.90
CA GLY A 247 -19.39 12.90 -30.16
C GLY A 247 -20.12 12.44 -31.44
N ILE A 248 -20.93 11.39 -31.38
CA ILE A 248 -21.71 10.91 -32.54
C ILE A 248 -23.04 11.68 -32.61
N GLU A 249 -23.63 12.01 -31.46
CA GLU A 249 -24.91 12.72 -31.41
C GLU A 249 -24.78 14.24 -31.62
N GLU A 250 -23.69 14.91 -31.21
CA GLU A 250 -23.50 16.33 -31.56
C GLU A 250 -23.43 16.57 -33.08
N GLN A 251 -22.89 15.62 -33.85
CA GLN A 251 -22.88 15.69 -35.31
C GLN A 251 -24.23 15.32 -35.94
N GLN A 252 -25.03 14.46 -35.30
CA GLN A 252 -26.39 14.12 -35.76
C GLN A 252 -27.44 15.16 -35.35
N ILE A 253 -27.24 15.91 -34.26
CA ILE A 253 -28.10 17.04 -33.87
C ILE A 253 -27.95 18.20 -34.88
N LEU A 254 -26.77 18.36 -35.49
CA LEU A 254 -26.54 19.33 -36.56
C LEU A 254 -27.15 18.91 -37.91
N HIS A 255 -27.42 17.61 -38.12
CA HIS A 255 -28.05 17.06 -39.32
C HIS A 255 -29.42 16.42 -38.98
N GLY A 256 -30.40 17.28 -38.74
CA GLY A 256 -31.75 16.93 -38.26
C GLY A 256 -32.51 15.89 -39.11
N THR A 257 -32.35 14.61 -38.78
CA THR A 257 -33.09 13.48 -39.38
C THR A 257 -33.49 12.44 -38.32
N GLY A 258 -34.18 12.90 -37.28
CA GLY A 258 -34.73 12.02 -36.24
C GLY A 258 -36.05 12.56 -35.71
N ASP A 259 -37.05 11.69 -35.65
CA ASP A 259 -38.45 11.98 -35.32
C ASP A 259 -38.58 12.55 -33.89
N ALA A 260 -39.41 13.58 -33.69
CA ALA A 260 -39.47 14.34 -32.42
C ALA A 260 -39.89 13.49 -31.20
N LYS A 261 -40.55 12.36 -31.46
CA LYS A 261 -40.99 11.39 -30.45
C LYS A 261 -39.82 10.52 -29.95
N GLU A 262 -38.92 10.10 -30.83
CA GLU A 262 -37.70 9.35 -30.45
C GLU A 262 -36.76 10.24 -29.64
N ARG A 263 -36.60 11.52 -30.00
CA ARG A 263 -35.79 12.46 -29.21
C ARG A 263 -36.32 12.62 -27.79
N ARG A 264 -37.63 12.76 -27.62
CA ARG A 264 -38.25 12.85 -26.29
C ARG A 264 -38.14 11.55 -25.50
N VAL A 265 -38.26 10.39 -26.14
CA VAL A 265 -38.08 9.09 -25.46
C VAL A 265 -36.62 8.90 -25.03
N LEU A 266 -35.65 9.29 -25.87
CA LEU A 266 -34.22 9.15 -25.59
C LEU A 266 -33.70 10.21 -24.61
N GLU A 267 -34.25 11.43 -24.64
CA GLU A 267 -34.08 12.44 -23.58
C GLU A 267 -34.73 11.99 -22.28
N LEU A 268 -35.96 11.47 -22.32
CA LEU A 268 -36.64 10.95 -21.14
C LEU A 268 -35.91 9.72 -20.59
N GLU A 269 -35.33 8.86 -21.42
CA GLU A 269 -34.52 7.71 -21.00
C GLU A 269 -33.19 8.19 -20.39
N LYS A 270 -32.53 9.21 -20.94
CA LYS A 270 -31.36 9.86 -20.32
C LYS A 270 -31.69 10.58 -19.00
N ILE A 271 -32.85 11.22 -18.90
CA ILE A 271 -33.33 11.94 -17.71
C ILE A 271 -33.85 10.97 -16.62
N PHE A 272 -34.54 9.88 -17.00
CA PHE A 272 -35.05 8.88 -16.06
C PHE A 272 -34.00 7.84 -15.65
N THR A 273 -33.00 7.53 -16.49
CA THR A 273 -31.95 6.57 -16.11
C THR A 273 -30.75 7.22 -15.44
N GLY A 274 -30.50 8.53 -15.65
CA GLY A 274 -29.50 9.30 -14.90
C GLY A 274 -28.10 8.70 -14.84
N PHE A 275 -27.72 7.80 -15.75
CA PHE A 275 -26.59 6.92 -15.53
C PHE A 275 -25.86 6.59 -16.84
N SER A 276 -24.67 7.15 -17.01
CA SER A 276 -23.74 6.67 -18.04
C SER A 276 -23.30 5.26 -17.65
N THR A 277 -23.62 4.26 -18.46
CA THR A 277 -23.26 2.85 -18.27
C THR A 277 -21.73 2.59 -18.33
N SER A 278 -20.94 3.63 -18.59
CA SER A 278 -19.54 3.58 -18.98
C SER A 278 -18.70 4.58 -18.17
N SER A 279 -18.65 4.41 -16.85
CA SER A 279 -17.85 5.27 -15.97
C SER A 279 -16.76 4.52 -15.20
N GLY A 280 -15.66 5.22 -14.95
CA GLY A 280 -14.58 4.76 -14.08
C GLY A 280 -13.45 4.02 -14.78
N ILE A 281 -12.24 4.21 -14.23
CA ILE A 281 -11.02 3.58 -14.72
C ILE A 281 -11.07 2.03 -14.67
N GLU A 282 -11.75 1.44 -13.67
CA GLU A 282 -11.86 -0.01 -13.53
C GLU A 282 -12.51 -0.69 -14.75
N LEU A 283 -13.50 -0.03 -15.36
CA LEU A 283 -14.14 -0.55 -16.56
C LEU A 283 -13.19 -0.50 -17.77
N LEU A 284 -12.38 0.56 -17.88
CA LEU A 284 -11.38 0.69 -18.94
C LEU A 284 -10.24 -0.33 -18.79
N LEU A 285 -9.83 -0.64 -17.56
CA LEU A 285 -8.85 -1.70 -17.28
C LEU A 285 -9.41 -3.08 -17.64
N ARG A 286 -10.66 -3.35 -17.24
CA ARG A 286 -11.32 -4.63 -17.51
C ARG A 286 -11.53 -4.86 -19.01
N ASP A 287 -11.90 -3.82 -19.75
CA ASP A 287 -12.09 -3.88 -21.20
C ASP A 287 -10.76 -3.86 -21.98
N GLN A 288 -9.61 -3.89 -21.28
CA GLN A 288 -8.27 -3.84 -21.88
C GLN A 288 -8.04 -2.59 -22.75
N VAL A 289 -8.69 -1.48 -22.40
CA VAL A 289 -8.42 -0.16 -22.99
C VAL A 289 -7.14 0.42 -22.39
N TYR A 290 -6.99 0.25 -21.08
CA TYR A 290 -5.73 0.37 -20.34
C TYR A 290 -5.28 -1.02 -19.87
N ASP A 291 -3.97 -1.24 -19.84
CA ASP A 291 -3.37 -2.47 -19.31
C ASP A 291 -3.28 -2.43 -17.78
N ASP A 292 -2.94 -1.27 -17.22
CA ASP A 292 -2.70 -1.10 -15.78
C ASP A 292 -2.88 0.37 -15.34
N CYS A 293 -3.12 0.56 -14.04
CA CYS A 293 -3.27 1.86 -13.40
C CYS A 293 -2.79 1.76 -11.95
N TYR A 294 -1.72 2.49 -11.59
CA TYR A 294 -1.14 2.40 -10.26
C TYR A 294 -0.50 3.73 -9.80
N PRO A 295 -0.46 3.99 -8.48
CA PRO A 295 0.35 5.07 -7.93
C PRO A 295 1.84 4.71 -7.97
N LEU A 296 2.71 5.72 -8.04
CA LEU A 296 4.15 5.51 -8.02
C LEU A 296 4.71 5.41 -6.61
N HIS A 297 5.56 4.41 -6.40
CA HIS A 297 6.39 4.34 -5.21
C HIS A 297 7.52 5.36 -5.27
N ALA A 298 7.83 5.95 -4.11
CA ALA A 298 9.08 6.68 -3.93
C ALA A 298 10.31 5.82 -4.35
N PRO A 299 11.34 6.44 -4.95
CA PRO A 299 12.49 5.75 -5.51
C PRO A 299 13.27 4.95 -4.45
N LEU A 300 13.81 3.80 -4.85
CA LEU A 300 14.67 2.96 -4.03
C LEU A 300 16.07 2.88 -4.65
N LEU A 301 16.97 3.73 -4.16
CA LEU A 301 18.36 3.82 -4.61
C LEU A 301 19.19 2.70 -3.93
N LYS A 302 19.05 1.46 -4.42
CA LYS A 302 19.65 0.26 -3.78
C LYS A 302 21.18 0.33 -3.62
N ASN A 303 21.86 1.08 -4.49
CA ASN A 303 23.32 1.20 -4.49
C ASN A 303 23.82 2.33 -3.57
N ILE A 304 22.91 3.05 -2.90
CA ILE A 304 23.23 4.18 -2.05
C ILE A 304 22.81 3.84 -0.64
N GLU A 305 23.80 3.74 0.24
CA GLU A 305 23.58 3.63 1.67
C GLU A 305 23.08 4.96 2.26
N PRO A 306 22.22 4.93 3.31
CA PRO A 306 21.57 6.13 3.85
C PRO A 306 22.57 7.11 4.44
N HIS A 307 23.68 6.61 4.99
CA HIS A 307 24.71 7.45 5.59
C HIS A 307 25.39 8.39 4.57
N MET A 308 25.32 8.05 3.27
CA MET A 308 25.83 8.90 2.18
C MET A 308 24.88 10.04 1.84
N ILE A 309 23.63 9.98 2.32
CA ILE A 309 22.63 11.03 2.13
C ILE A 309 22.56 11.83 3.44
N PRO A 310 22.80 13.14 3.40
CA PRO A 310 22.68 13.98 4.60
C PRO A 310 21.31 13.82 5.26
N SER A 311 21.27 13.53 6.56
CA SER A 311 20.02 13.27 7.29
C SER A 311 18.99 14.38 7.13
N TRP A 312 19.44 15.64 6.98
CA TRP A 312 18.53 16.77 6.77
C TRP A 312 17.75 16.68 5.46
N ILE A 313 18.27 16.06 4.39
CA ILE A 313 17.53 15.85 3.13
C ILE A 313 16.43 14.80 3.31
N MET A 314 16.70 13.78 4.12
CA MET A 314 15.76 12.69 4.38
C MET A 314 14.65 13.09 5.37
N THR A 315 14.93 14.08 6.22
CA THR A 315 14.07 14.45 7.36
C THR A 315 13.44 15.83 7.24
N LYS A 316 14.02 16.75 6.45
CA LYS A 316 13.59 18.16 6.35
C LYS A 316 13.62 18.67 4.92
N GLY A 317 12.78 19.67 4.66
CA GLY A 317 12.73 20.39 3.39
C GLY A 317 11.92 19.68 2.31
N GLU A 318 12.03 20.21 1.09
CA GLU A 318 11.22 19.86 -0.09
C GLU A 318 11.30 18.38 -0.51
N HIS A 319 12.40 17.70 -0.18
CA HIS A 319 12.66 16.32 -0.60
C HIS A 319 12.33 15.25 0.45
N ARG A 320 11.72 15.63 1.58
CA ARG A 320 11.44 14.69 2.69
C ARG A 320 10.69 13.45 2.23
N ASN A 321 9.68 13.62 1.36
CA ASN A 321 8.79 12.55 0.91
C ASN A 321 9.40 11.70 -0.21
N THR A 322 10.42 12.21 -0.91
CA THR A 322 11.13 11.50 -2.00
C THR A 322 11.83 10.24 -1.49
N PHE A 323 12.25 10.23 -0.22
CA PHE A 323 13.04 9.14 0.36
C PHE A 323 12.27 8.29 1.38
N ASP A 324 10.95 8.42 1.47
CA ASP A 324 10.12 7.69 2.45
C ASP A 324 10.29 6.17 2.36
N ARG A 325 10.25 5.62 1.14
CA ARG A 325 10.46 4.19 0.91
C ARG A 325 11.84 3.73 1.37
N MET A 326 12.87 4.54 1.12
CA MET A 326 14.23 4.18 1.48
C MET A 326 14.45 4.23 2.99
N LYS A 327 13.87 5.24 3.68
CA LYS A 327 13.83 5.32 5.15
C LYS A 327 13.18 4.06 5.75
N LEU A 328 11.99 3.71 5.27
CA LEU A 328 11.25 2.52 5.68
C LEU A 328 12.02 1.23 5.37
N TRP A 329 12.70 1.17 4.23
CA TRP A 329 13.48 0.00 3.86
C TRP A 329 14.62 -0.23 4.86
N TRP A 330 15.46 0.78 5.09
CA TRP A 330 16.67 0.66 5.91
C TRP A 330 16.44 0.55 7.41
N HIS A 331 15.46 1.27 7.95
CA HIS A 331 15.27 1.38 9.40
C HIS A 331 14.12 0.53 9.95
N TRP A 332 13.29 -0.06 9.08
CA TRP A 332 12.16 -0.90 9.49
C TRP A 332 12.15 -2.29 8.81
N SER A 333 12.00 -2.38 7.49
CA SER A 333 11.69 -3.66 6.80
C SER A 333 12.81 -4.71 6.75
N ARG A 334 14.03 -4.39 7.19
CA ARG A 334 15.16 -5.33 7.20
C ARG A 334 15.10 -6.23 8.43
N ILE A 335 15.48 -7.50 8.25
CA ILE A 335 15.55 -8.51 9.32
C ILE A 335 16.46 -8.04 10.48
N SER A 336 17.50 -7.26 10.19
CA SER A 336 18.38 -6.67 11.20
C SER A 336 17.66 -5.73 12.18
N ASN A 337 16.47 -5.23 11.82
CA ASN A 337 15.64 -4.36 12.64
C ASN A 337 14.42 -5.08 13.22
N ALA A 338 14.33 -6.42 13.14
CA ALA A 338 13.15 -7.17 13.57
C ALA A 338 12.76 -6.95 15.04
N PHE A 339 13.75 -6.65 15.90
CA PHE A 339 13.53 -6.38 17.32
C PHE A 339 13.25 -4.90 17.63
N LYS A 340 13.35 -4.00 16.64
CA LYS A 340 13.07 -2.57 16.82
C LYS A 340 11.58 -2.29 16.78
N GLU A 341 11.18 -1.20 17.42
CA GLU A 341 9.84 -0.66 17.37
C GLU A 341 9.45 -0.29 15.94
N GLN A 342 8.20 -0.57 15.58
CA GLN A 342 7.68 -0.29 14.25
C GLN A 342 7.27 1.20 14.13
N PRO A 343 7.73 1.94 13.10
CA PRO A 343 7.36 3.34 12.85
C PRO A 343 5.96 3.45 12.22
N ILE A 344 4.92 3.18 13.02
CA ILE A 344 3.53 3.11 12.55
C ILE A 344 3.09 4.37 11.81
N SER A 345 3.40 5.56 12.33
CA SER A 345 3.02 6.84 11.71
C SER A 345 3.56 6.99 10.29
N HIS A 346 4.81 6.60 10.05
CA HIS A 346 5.42 6.70 8.73
C HIS A 346 4.95 5.60 7.78
N ILE A 347 4.59 4.43 8.31
CA ILE A 347 3.93 3.37 7.53
C ILE A 347 2.56 3.86 7.06
N LYS A 348 1.80 4.52 7.93
CA LYS A 348 0.50 5.15 7.62
C LYS A 348 0.64 6.22 6.55
N ASP A 349 1.55 7.17 6.70
CA ASP A 349 1.72 8.26 5.73
C ASP A 349 2.15 7.76 4.33
N TYR A 350 2.87 6.64 4.27
CA TYR A 350 3.34 6.05 3.02
C TYR A 350 2.35 5.06 2.37
N PHE A 351 1.75 4.15 3.13
CA PHE A 351 0.87 3.08 2.63
C PHE A 351 -0.62 3.32 2.86
N GLY A 352 -0.99 4.23 3.74
CA GLY A 352 -2.36 4.49 4.17
C GLY A 352 -2.74 3.76 5.46
N GLU A 353 -3.90 4.15 6.00
CA GLU A 353 -4.40 3.75 7.32
C GLU A 353 -4.72 2.24 7.38
N HIS A 354 -5.27 1.66 6.32
CA HIS A 354 -5.62 0.23 6.29
C HIS A 354 -4.38 -0.68 6.44
N VAL A 355 -3.28 -0.35 5.75
CA VAL A 355 -2.02 -1.11 5.87
C VAL A 355 -1.36 -0.86 7.21
N ALA A 356 -1.42 0.38 7.71
CA ALA A 356 -0.89 0.70 9.04
C ALA A 356 -1.64 -0.05 10.15
N LEU A 357 -2.96 -0.19 10.05
CA LEU A 357 -3.78 -0.91 11.03
C LEU A 357 -3.36 -2.39 11.14
N TYR A 358 -3.03 -3.04 10.02
CA TYR A 358 -2.46 -4.39 10.02
C TYR A 358 -1.16 -4.46 10.84
N PHE A 359 -0.25 -3.51 10.66
CA PHE A 359 1.00 -3.46 11.42
C PHE A 359 0.78 -3.10 12.90
N CYS A 360 -0.22 -2.28 13.22
CA CYS A 360 -0.66 -2.04 14.59
C CYS A 360 -1.13 -3.34 15.26
N TRP A 361 -2.00 -4.09 14.58
CA TRP A 361 -2.51 -5.37 15.08
C TRP A 361 -1.38 -6.37 15.27
N LEU A 362 -0.48 -6.48 14.29
CA LEU A 362 0.67 -7.38 14.37
C LEU A 362 1.59 -7.01 15.54
N ARG A 363 1.91 -5.73 15.72
CA ARG A 363 2.70 -5.24 16.87
C ARG A 363 2.01 -5.59 18.19
N TRP A 364 0.73 -5.30 18.31
CA TRP A 364 -0.07 -5.60 19.49
C TRP A 364 -0.07 -7.10 19.82
N TYR A 365 -0.29 -7.94 18.82
CA TYR A 365 -0.27 -9.38 18.95
C TYR A 365 1.09 -9.89 19.46
N ILE A 366 2.19 -9.43 18.86
CA ILE A 366 3.54 -9.81 19.28
C ILE A 366 3.83 -9.35 20.72
N GLN A 367 3.44 -8.12 21.08
CA GLN A 367 3.62 -7.60 22.44
C GLN A 367 2.82 -8.42 23.46
N MET A 368 1.56 -8.75 23.16
CA MET A 368 0.70 -9.55 24.04
C MET A 368 1.14 -11.01 24.15
N LEU A 369 1.76 -11.58 23.10
CA LEU A 369 2.34 -12.93 23.09
C LEU A 369 3.57 -13.07 23.98
N LEU A 370 4.25 -11.97 24.32
CA LEU A 370 5.45 -12.01 25.15
C LEU A 370 5.17 -12.69 26.51
N LEU A 371 4.03 -12.39 27.14
CA LEU A 371 3.65 -12.96 28.43
C LEU A 371 3.37 -14.48 28.34
N PRO A 372 2.49 -14.99 27.46
CA PRO A 372 2.33 -16.42 27.21
C PRO A 372 3.62 -17.14 26.83
N CYS A 373 4.51 -16.49 26.07
CA CYS A 373 5.80 -17.06 25.68
C CYS A 373 6.73 -17.26 26.88
N LEU A 374 6.89 -16.24 27.73
CA LEU A 374 7.73 -16.32 28.93
C LEU A 374 7.19 -17.36 29.94
N LEU A 375 5.88 -17.42 30.13
CA LEU A 375 5.26 -18.43 30.98
C LEU A 375 5.39 -19.85 30.38
N GLY A 376 5.20 -20.00 29.07
CA GLY A 376 5.36 -21.27 28.37
C GLY A 376 6.80 -21.80 28.45
N LEU A 377 7.79 -20.94 28.24
CA LEU A 377 9.21 -21.28 28.44
C LEU A 377 9.49 -21.70 29.89
N SER A 378 8.91 -21.00 30.87
CA SER A 378 9.06 -21.34 32.28
C SER A 378 8.49 -22.73 32.60
N VAL A 379 7.33 -23.07 32.05
CA VAL A 379 6.70 -24.40 32.18
C VAL A 379 7.51 -25.48 31.47
N PHE A 380 8.07 -25.17 30.30
CA PHE A 380 8.96 -26.08 29.58
C PHE A 380 10.23 -26.40 30.37
N PHE A 381 10.89 -25.39 30.94
CA PHE A 381 12.07 -25.60 31.79
C PHE A 381 11.72 -26.34 33.08
N TYR A 382 10.56 -26.09 33.68
CA TYR A 382 10.04 -26.90 34.78
C TYR A 382 9.88 -28.37 34.38
N GLY A 383 9.31 -28.65 33.19
CA GLY A 383 9.17 -30.01 32.67
C GLY A 383 10.51 -30.72 32.46
N LEU A 384 11.52 -30.02 31.90
CA LEU A 384 12.89 -30.55 31.74
C LEU A 384 13.53 -30.93 33.09
N TRP A 385 13.26 -30.14 34.13
CA TRP A 385 13.73 -30.41 35.48
C TRP A 385 12.94 -31.57 36.12
N ALA A 386 11.62 -31.56 36.00
CA ALA A 386 10.72 -32.53 36.65
C ALA A 386 10.73 -33.92 36.01
N VAL A 387 11.06 -34.06 34.71
CA VAL A 387 11.17 -35.35 33.99
C VAL A 387 12.00 -36.38 34.75
N LYS A 388 13.09 -35.93 35.41
CA LYS A 388 14.02 -36.82 36.12
C LYS A 388 13.43 -37.44 37.39
N HIS A 389 12.39 -36.80 37.94
CA HIS A 389 11.78 -37.17 39.21
C HIS A 389 10.38 -37.79 39.04
N ASP A 390 9.89 -37.88 37.81
CA ASP A 390 8.61 -38.47 37.51
C ASP A 390 8.66 -40.01 37.64
N VAL A 391 7.75 -40.56 38.44
CA VAL A 391 7.70 -42.00 38.73
C VAL A 391 7.35 -42.81 37.47
N PRO A 392 6.25 -42.53 36.74
CA PRO A 392 5.92 -43.24 35.49
C PRO A 392 7.03 -43.21 34.45
N THR A 393 7.68 -42.06 34.24
CA THR A 393 8.76 -41.92 33.25
C THR A 393 9.98 -42.75 33.64
N ASN A 394 10.39 -42.71 34.92
CA ASN A 394 11.50 -43.53 35.41
C ASN A 394 11.17 -45.03 35.40
N ASP A 395 9.92 -45.39 35.64
CA ASP A 395 9.46 -46.78 35.55
C ASP A 395 9.58 -47.30 34.11
N ILE A 396 9.12 -46.55 33.11
CA ILE A 396 9.24 -46.93 31.69
C ILE A 396 10.71 -47.02 31.25
N CYS A 397 11.55 -46.07 31.68
CA CYS A 397 12.93 -45.97 31.23
C CYS A 397 13.92 -46.89 31.97
N HIS A 398 13.63 -47.29 33.22
CA HIS A 398 14.56 -48.03 34.06
C HIS A 398 13.91 -49.27 34.71
N ASN A 399 12.93 -49.11 35.60
CA ASN A 399 12.44 -50.21 36.45
C ASN A 399 11.68 -51.30 35.67
N LEU A 400 10.90 -50.90 34.66
CA LEU A 400 10.06 -51.76 33.84
C LEU A 400 10.56 -51.83 32.38
N ALA A 401 11.77 -51.35 32.10
CA ALA A 401 12.31 -51.25 30.74
C ALA A 401 12.33 -52.59 29.98
N ASP A 402 12.59 -53.70 30.69
CA ASP A 402 12.64 -55.05 30.13
C ASP A 402 11.27 -55.74 30.05
N THR A 403 10.18 -55.07 30.44
CA THR A 403 8.83 -55.63 30.36
C THR A 403 8.41 -55.81 28.91
N VAL A 404 8.06 -57.04 28.54
CA VAL A 404 7.58 -57.38 27.19
C VAL A 404 6.09 -57.08 27.09
N MET A 405 5.73 -56.21 26.15
CA MET A 405 4.36 -55.77 25.92
C MET A 405 3.69 -56.56 24.80
N CYS A 406 2.35 -56.60 24.85
CA CYS A 406 1.54 -57.24 23.82
C CYS A 406 1.70 -56.53 22.46
N PRO A 407 1.69 -57.28 21.34
CA PRO A 407 1.86 -56.71 20.00
C PRO A 407 0.73 -55.73 19.65
N ARG A 408 1.08 -54.54 19.11
CA ARG A 408 0.10 -53.56 18.61
C ARG A 408 -0.50 -53.97 17.26
N SER A 409 0.23 -54.75 16.46
CA SER A 409 -0.18 -55.38 15.20
C SER A 409 0.70 -56.62 14.95
N HIS A 410 0.21 -57.56 14.12
CA HIS A 410 0.84 -58.84 13.73
C HIS A 410 2.13 -59.25 14.48
N ARG A 411 1.94 -59.88 15.65
CA ARG A 411 2.89 -60.80 16.34
C ARG A 411 4.28 -60.28 16.72
N GLN A 412 4.59 -58.99 16.62
CA GLN A 412 5.86 -58.46 17.14
C GLN A 412 5.73 -57.99 18.58
N LEU A 413 6.34 -58.76 19.49
CA LEU A 413 6.55 -58.36 20.88
C LEU A 413 7.53 -57.18 20.91
N TRP A 414 7.28 -56.21 21.78
CA TRP A 414 8.13 -55.01 21.95
C TRP A 414 8.45 -54.81 23.43
N ARG A 415 9.61 -54.19 23.72
CA ARG A 415 10.02 -53.89 25.10
C ARG A 415 9.55 -52.49 25.48
N LEU A 416 9.04 -52.34 26.71
CA LEU A 416 8.54 -51.05 27.19
C LEU A 416 9.60 -49.94 27.17
N GLY A 417 10.87 -50.27 27.42
CA GLY A 417 11.98 -49.31 27.40
C GLY A 417 12.26 -48.68 26.04
N GLU A 418 11.82 -49.28 24.92
CA GLU A 418 11.97 -48.72 23.57
C GLU A 418 11.20 -47.39 23.42
N ASP A 419 10.11 -47.22 24.16
CA ASP A 419 9.28 -46.01 24.17
C ASP A 419 9.74 -44.97 25.23
N CYS A 420 10.90 -45.14 25.88
CA CYS A 420 11.40 -44.22 26.91
C CYS A 420 11.52 -42.76 26.42
N LEU A 421 11.95 -42.55 25.17
CA LEU A 421 12.02 -41.20 24.59
C LEU A 421 10.62 -40.58 24.47
N TYR A 422 9.65 -41.36 24.02
CA TYR A 422 8.26 -40.92 23.91
C TYR A 422 7.66 -40.61 25.29
N ALA A 423 7.89 -41.44 26.30
CA ALA A 423 7.47 -41.18 27.68
C ALA A 423 8.04 -39.86 28.23
N LYS A 424 9.34 -39.60 28.00
CA LYS A 424 9.98 -38.32 28.37
C LYS A 424 9.36 -37.13 27.64
N MET A 425 9.09 -37.26 26.34
CA MET A 425 8.42 -36.20 25.58
C MET A 425 6.98 -35.99 26.05
N ALA A 426 6.25 -37.05 26.34
CA ALA A 426 4.87 -37.00 26.83
C ALA A 426 4.80 -36.22 28.15
N PHE A 427 5.63 -36.55 29.14
CA PHE A 427 5.67 -35.80 30.41
C PHE A 427 6.12 -34.35 30.23
N LEU A 428 7.04 -34.07 29.29
CA LEU A 428 7.50 -32.70 29.02
C LEU A 428 6.33 -31.79 28.58
N PHE A 429 5.39 -32.31 27.79
CA PHE A 429 4.21 -31.57 27.31
C PHE A 429 2.95 -31.75 28.17
N ASP A 430 2.87 -32.84 28.95
CA ASP A 430 1.73 -33.19 29.78
C ASP A 430 2.15 -33.36 31.25
N ASN A 431 2.38 -32.22 31.91
CA ASN A 431 2.68 -32.17 33.34
C ASN A 431 1.70 -31.25 34.06
N LYS A 432 1.67 -31.30 35.39
CA LYS A 432 0.70 -30.50 36.17
C LYS A 432 0.77 -28.99 35.91
N ALA A 433 1.93 -28.46 35.51
CA ALA A 433 2.08 -27.04 35.19
C ALA A 433 1.48 -26.66 33.82
N THR A 434 1.37 -27.60 32.87
CA THR A 434 0.75 -27.33 31.55
C THR A 434 -0.76 -27.14 31.67
N VAL A 435 -1.42 -27.80 32.63
CA VAL A 435 -2.83 -27.55 32.97
C VAL A 435 -3.04 -26.10 33.46
N ALA A 436 -2.18 -25.63 34.37
CA ALA A 436 -2.22 -24.24 34.85
C ALA A 436 -1.94 -23.24 33.71
N TYR A 437 -0.97 -23.55 32.85
CA TYR A 437 -0.67 -22.75 31.66
C TYR A 437 -1.85 -22.66 30.70
N ALA A 438 -2.53 -23.78 30.43
CA ALA A 438 -3.70 -23.81 29.55
C ALA A 438 -4.82 -22.90 30.09
N ALA A 439 -5.07 -22.89 31.41
CA ALA A 439 -6.01 -21.96 32.02
C ALA A 439 -5.59 -20.49 31.83
N ILE A 440 -4.32 -20.16 32.03
CA ILE A 440 -3.79 -18.80 31.83
C ILE A 440 -3.91 -18.36 30.37
N VAL A 441 -3.54 -19.22 29.41
CA VAL A 441 -3.63 -18.91 27.97
C VAL A 441 -5.09 -18.76 27.53
N THR A 442 -6.00 -19.53 28.11
CA THR A 442 -7.45 -19.38 27.85
C THR A 442 -7.95 -18.01 28.33
N VAL A 443 -7.57 -17.58 29.54
CA VAL A 443 -7.89 -16.24 30.06
C VAL A 443 -7.24 -15.15 29.21
N TRP A 444 -5.96 -15.32 28.83
CA TRP A 444 -5.25 -14.39 27.95
C TRP A 444 -5.98 -14.25 26.59
N SER A 445 -6.41 -15.35 25.99
CA SER A 445 -7.13 -15.36 24.72
C SER A 445 -8.48 -14.64 24.83
N ALA A 446 -9.19 -14.81 25.95
CA ALA A 446 -10.46 -14.13 26.20
C ALA A 446 -10.30 -12.61 26.42
N LEU A 447 -9.16 -12.18 26.99
CA LEU A 447 -8.85 -10.76 27.19
C LEU A 447 -8.21 -10.09 25.96
N PHE A 448 -7.58 -10.87 25.07
CA PHE A 448 -6.82 -10.34 23.93
C PHE A 448 -7.69 -9.54 22.95
N LEU A 449 -8.81 -10.10 22.50
CA LEU A 449 -9.68 -9.43 21.52
C LEU A 449 -10.35 -8.17 22.09
N PRO A 450 -10.98 -8.18 23.28
CA PRO A 450 -11.54 -6.95 23.85
C PRO A 450 -10.48 -5.86 24.09
N ALA A 451 -9.26 -6.25 24.48
CA ALA A 451 -8.18 -5.29 24.66
C ALA A 451 -7.69 -4.73 23.31
N TRP A 452 -7.70 -5.53 22.24
CA TRP A 452 -7.46 -5.05 20.89
C TRP A 452 -8.56 -4.09 20.43
N ASP A 453 -9.83 -4.39 20.65
CA ASP A 453 -10.93 -3.50 20.24
C ASP A 453 -10.76 -2.09 20.83
N VAL A 454 -10.41 -2.00 22.13
CA VAL A 454 -10.09 -0.72 22.78
C VAL A 454 -8.88 -0.02 22.13
N ALA A 455 -7.82 -0.76 21.81
CA ALA A 455 -6.65 -0.21 21.14
C ALA A 455 -6.97 0.25 19.71
N GLU A 456 -7.80 -0.50 18.99
CA GLU A 456 -8.28 -0.17 17.66
C GLU A 456 -9.07 1.14 17.66
N TYR A 457 -10.02 1.32 18.58
CA TYR A 457 -10.75 2.59 18.73
C TYR A 457 -9.81 3.78 18.97
N GLN A 458 -8.72 3.58 19.71
CA GLN A 458 -7.71 4.62 19.92
C GLN A 458 -7.02 5.00 18.60
N PHE A 459 -6.58 4.01 17.80
CA PHE A 459 -5.99 4.27 16.49
C PHE A 459 -6.99 4.93 15.53
N GLN A 460 -8.24 4.48 15.54
CA GLN A 460 -9.28 5.04 14.69
C GLN A 460 -9.56 6.51 15.03
N TYR A 461 -9.54 6.86 16.32
CA TYR A 461 -9.66 8.24 16.79
C TYR A 461 -8.41 9.08 16.43
N GLU A 462 -7.22 8.55 16.70
CA GLU A 462 -5.94 9.24 16.40
C GLU A 462 -5.78 9.54 14.90
N TRP A 463 -6.25 8.64 14.04
CA TRP A 463 -6.18 8.79 12.58
C TRP A 463 -7.46 9.35 11.96
N ASP A 464 -8.45 9.67 12.80
CA ASP A 464 -9.75 10.22 12.38
C ASP A 464 -10.44 9.38 11.29
N THR A 465 -10.31 8.06 11.43
CA THR A 465 -10.94 7.06 10.56
C THR A 465 -12.23 6.51 11.14
N PHE A 466 -12.62 6.94 12.34
CA PHE A 466 -13.86 6.52 13.01
C PHE A 466 -15.10 6.73 12.13
N ASP A 467 -15.25 7.94 11.56
CA ASP A 467 -16.39 8.26 10.67
C ASP A 467 -16.32 7.54 9.32
N LEU A 468 -15.14 7.03 8.93
CA LEU A 468 -14.96 6.23 7.71
C LEU A 468 -15.34 4.76 7.92
N ILE A 469 -15.33 4.25 9.15
CA ILE A 469 -15.45 2.83 9.48
C ILE A 469 -16.79 2.52 10.20
N ASP A 470 -17.14 3.26 11.25
CA ASP A 470 -18.32 2.99 12.10
C ASP A 470 -19.57 3.76 11.68
N GLY A 471 -19.39 4.87 10.98
CA GLY A 471 -20.47 5.50 10.26
C GLY A 471 -20.90 4.60 9.12
N GLY A 472 -22.03 3.87 9.25
CA GLY A 472 -22.80 3.35 8.10
C GLY A 472 -23.30 4.45 7.11
N TYR A 473 -22.70 5.65 7.21
CA TYR A 473 -22.80 6.87 6.44
C TYR A 473 -21.39 7.50 6.28
N GLY A 474 -20.36 6.69 6.10
CA GLY A 474 -18.98 7.15 5.96
C GLY A 474 -18.70 7.75 4.59
N VAL A 475 -18.97 9.05 4.41
CA VAL A 475 -18.29 9.99 3.48
C VAL A 475 -18.34 9.71 1.96
N SER A 476 -18.76 8.51 1.56
CA SER A 476 -19.48 8.18 0.33
C SER A 476 -20.88 7.74 0.75
N GLY A 477 -21.80 8.70 0.97
CA GLY A 477 -23.20 8.42 1.36
C GLY A 477 -24.02 7.59 0.34
N LEU A 478 -23.36 7.00 -0.65
CA LEU A 478 -23.79 6.06 -1.67
C LEU A 478 -22.50 5.32 -2.08
N ASP A 479 -22.12 4.24 -1.40
CA ASP A 479 -21.05 3.37 -1.90
C ASP A 479 -21.45 2.98 -3.31
N GLU A 480 -20.72 3.52 -4.28
CA GLU A 480 -21.05 3.33 -5.66
C GLU A 480 -20.90 1.83 -5.95
N PRO A 481 -21.95 1.14 -6.43
CA PRO A 481 -21.89 -0.30 -6.57
C PRO A 481 -20.70 -0.66 -7.46
N ARG A 482 -19.94 -1.68 -7.06
CA ARG A 482 -18.78 -2.15 -7.80
C ARG A 482 -19.07 -2.18 -9.32
N PRO A 483 -18.15 -1.77 -10.20
CA PRO A 483 -18.41 -1.67 -11.65
C PRO A 483 -18.92 -2.99 -12.27
N ASP A 484 -18.49 -4.12 -11.73
CA ASP A 484 -18.97 -5.45 -12.10
C ASP A 484 -20.46 -5.68 -11.86
N PHE A 485 -20.98 -5.13 -10.77
CA PHE A 485 -22.39 -5.17 -10.46
C PHE A 485 -23.14 -4.28 -11.46
N LYS A 486 -22.64 -3.05 -11.66
CA LYS A 486 -23.13 -2.08 -12.65
C LYS A 486 -23.32 -2.65 -14.05
N ARG A 487 -22.44 -3.55 -14.49
CA ARG A 487 -22.53 -4.13 -15.83
C ARG A 487 -23.45 -5.34 -15.92
N LYS A 488 -23.45 -6.18 -14.88
CA LYS A 488 -24.16 -7.49 -14.91
C LYS A 488 -25.65 -7.35 -14.59
N VAL A 489 -26.01 -6.40 -13.72
CA VAL A 489 -27.38 -6.22 -13.26
C VAL A 489 -28.06 -5.16 -14.10
N ARG A 490 -29.00 -5.59 -14.95
CA ARG A 490 -29.80 -4.66 -15.78
C ARG A 490 -31.03 -4.13 -15.06
N THR A 491 -31.45 -4.80 -13.99
CA THR A 491 -32.61 -4.40 -13.20
C THR A 491 -32.26 -3.20 -12.33
N THR A 492 -33.07 -2.15 -12.41
CA THR A 492 -32.92 -0.94 -11.61
C THR A 492 -34.08 -0.77 -10.64
N ARG A 493 -33.87 0.02 -9.59
CA ARG A 493 -34.89 0.40 -8.62
C ARG A 493 -34.60 1.83 -8.16
N ILE A 494 -35.63 2.61 -7.92
CA ILE A 494 -35.49 3.92 -7.27
C ILE A 494 -35.24 3.67 -5.79
N ASN A 495 -34.14 4.18 -5.26
CA ASN A 495 -33.83 4.13 -3.85
C ASN A 495 -34.85 5.00 -3.09
N PRO A 496 -35.58 4.45 -2.10
CA PRO A 496 -36.65 5.18 -1.41
C PRO A 496 -36.15 6.34 -0.54
N ILE A 497 -34.86 6.37 -0.19
CA ILE A 497 -34.25 7.40 0.66
C ILE A 497 -33.62 8.49 -0.20
N THR A 498 -32.83 8.11 -1.21
CA THR A 498 -32.07 9.07 -2.03
C THR A 498 -32.82 9.54 -3.27
N GLY A 499 -33.87 8.84 -3.69
CA GLY A 499 -34.61 9.14 -4.92
C GLY A 499 -33.82 8.84 -6.21
N ILE A 500 -32.60 8.32 -6.09
CA ILE A 500 -31.73 8.00 -7.23
C ILE A 500 -32.08 6.61 -7.77
N VAL A 501 -32.06 6.46 -9.09
CA VAL A 501 -32.19 5.15 -9.75
C VAL A 501 -30.87 4.39 -9.59
N GLU A 502 -30.90 3.30 -8.84
CA GLU A 502 -29.75 2.43 -8.59
C GLU A 502 -30.00 1.04 -9.17
N GLN A 503 -28.92 0.26 -9.32
CA GLN A 503 -29.06 -1.12 -9.73
C GLN A 503 -29.48 -2.01 -8.57
N TYR A 504 -30.44 -2.89 -8.84
CA TYR A 504 -31.05 -3.70 -7.81
C TYR A 504 -31.15 -5.15 -8.27
N MET A 505 -30.52 -6.06 -7.53
CA MET A 505 -30.72 -7.49 -7.71
C MET A 505 -31.94 -7.95 -6.88
N PRO A 506 -32.93 -8.64 -7.45
CA PRO A 506 -34.08 -9.17 -6.69
C PRO A 506 -33.69 -10.12 -5.56
N ALA A 507 -34.42 -10.07 -4.44
CA ALA A 507 -34.12 -10.87 -3.25
C ALA A 507 -34.08 -12.38 -3.53
N ARG A 508 -34.97 -12.90 -4.38
CA ARG A 508 -34.99 -14.32 -4.77
C ARG A 508 -33.72 -14.75 -5.49
N GLU A 509 -33.18 -13.91 -6.36
CA GLU A 509 -31.95 -14.18 -7.09
C GLU A 509 -30.72 -14.10 -6.16
N ARG A 510 -30.68 -13.10 -5.27
CA ARG A 510 -29.65 -13.01 -4.23
C ARG A 510 -29.65 -14.27 -3.37
N PHE A 511 -30.82 -14.67 -2.88
CA PHE A 511 -30.98 -15.87 -2.04
C PHE A 511 -30.52 -17.14 -2.76
N ALA A 512 -30.96 -17.36 -4.01
CA ALA A 512 -30.53 -18.51 -4.80
C ALA A 512 -29.00 -18.55 -4.98
N LYS A 513 -28.37 -17.40 -5.26
CA LYS A 513 -26.90 -17.29 -5.36
C LYS A 513 -26.23 -17.58 -4.02
N THR A 514 -26.73 -17.04 -2.91
CA THR A 514 -26.19 -17.30 -1.57
C THR A 514 -26.27 -18.78 -1.20
N VAL A 515 -27.40 -19.45 -1.46
CA VAL A 515 -27.56 -20.89 -1.21
C VAL A 515 -26.60 -21.71 -2.08
N SER A 516 -26.43 -21.34 -3.35
CA SER A 516 -25.47 -22.02 -4.23
C SER A 516 -24.03 -21.89 -3.74
N SER A 517 -23.62 -20.68 -3.32
CA SER A 517 -22.29 -20.46 -2.73
C SER A 517 -22.10 -21.25 -1.43
N PHE A 518 -23.10 -21.27 -0.55
CA PHE A 518 -23.04 -22.03 0.70
C PHE A 518 -22.94 -23.54 0.44
N SER A 519 -23.67 -24.05 -0.55
CA SER A 519 -23.63 -25.47 -0.92
C SER A 519 -22.24 -25.91 -1.40
N ILE A 520 -21.54 -25.05 -2.16
CA ILE A 520 -20.16 -25.32 -2.60
C ILE A 520 -19.22 -25.39 -1.39
N VAL A 521 -19.34 -24.44 -0.46
CA VAL A 521 -18.51 -24.42 0.76
C VAL A 521 -18.78 -25.65 1.62
N ALA A 522 -20.05 -26.04 1.79
CA ALA A 522 -20.41 -27.26 2.53
C ALA A 522 -19.82 -28.51 1.88
N MET A 523 -19.84 -28.60 0.55
CA MET A 523 -19.22 -29.71 -0.19
C MET A 523 -17.70 -29.78 0.00
N MET A 524 -17.03 -28.63 0.13
CA MET A 524 -15.59 -28.58 0.40
C MET A 524 -15.22 -29.02 1.83
N TYR A 525 -16.16 -28.98 2.79
CA TYR A 525 -15.92 -29.37 4.16
C TYR A 525 -16.09 -30.88 4.40
N ASP A 526 -16.86 -31.56 3.53
CA ASP A 526 -17.15 -33.00 3.62
C ASP A 526 -16.12 -33.88 2.85
N GLN A 527 -15.06 -33.26 2.32
CA GLN A 527 -13.87 -33.91 1.73
C GLN A 527 -12.69 -33.81 2.69
#